data_AF-A0A6J6TUU7-F1
#
_entry.id   AF-A0A6J6TUU7-F1
#
_cell.length_a   1.000
_cell.length_b   1.000
_cell.length_c   1.000
_cell.angle_alpha   90.00
_cell.angle_beta   90.00
_cell.angle_gamma   90.00
#
_symmetry.space_group_name_H-M   'P 1'
#
loop_
_entity.id
_entity.type
_entity.pdbx_description
1 polymer ?
#
loop_
_entity_poly.entity_id
_entity_poly.type
_entity_poly.pdbx_seq_one_letter_code
_entity_poly.pdbx_strand_id
1 'polypeptide(L)'
;MTGPRPSSMRTQLRRGAVAFVAVSLLAAAAGCGDSDPGLGADPGGGGGSDLALLDERGPCPRQLPEPAEDRGYGFGTDAPASDSPELPEVDRAWVCRYDAVDQAERNENGAYFRWERATRPAPIATRELSRLVEGVEALTPPAGDQACTADLGPRYLLVLATPEDRLVAASVDDYGCREVRLTADPWRGAPGETPAAGVPEGVLVGGEDLLSLLPRR
;
A
#
# COMPACT_ATOMS: atom_id res chain seq x y z
N MET A 1 -19.51 53.99 -28.87
CA MET A 1 -20.71 54.17 -28.03
C MET A 1 -20.78 53.01 -27.07
N THR A 2 -20.84 53.31 -25.75
CA THR A 2 -21.34 52.46 -24.63
C THR A 2 -20.83 51.01 -24.58
N GLY A 3 -19.90 50.59 -23.72
CA GLY A 3 -19.80 50.80 -22.26
C GLY A 3 -20.07 49.46 -21.54
N PRO A 4 -19.23 49.00 -20.59
CA PRO A 4 -19.32 47.66 -20.00
C PRO A 4 -20.36 47.61 -18.85
N ARG A 5 -20.89 46.42 -18.56
CA ARG A 5 -21.65 46.17 -17.32
C ARG A 5 -21.03 45.01 -16.52
N PRO A 6 -20.52 45.28 -15.31
CA PRO A 6 -20.20 44.27 -14.31
C PRO A 6 -21.46 43.96 -13.48
N SER A 7 -21.68 42.71 -13.14
CA SER A 7 -22.71 42.26 -12.19
C SER A 7 -22.33 40.83 -11.79
N SER A 8 -22.39 40.39 -10.54
CA SER A 8 -22.61 41.02 -9.25
C SER A 8 -22.23 39.91 -8.24
N MET A 9 -21.38 40.22 -7.27
CA MET A 9 -21.04 39.33 -6.16
C MET A 9 -22.32 38.89 -5.44
N ARG A 10 -22.58 37.59 -5.37
CA ARG A 10 -23.56 37.02 -4.44
C ARG A 10 -22.83 36.39 -3.26
N THR A 11 -22.65 37.21 -2.24
CA THR A 11 -22.33 36.83 -0.87
C THR A 11 -23.41 35.90 -0.33
N GLN A 12 -23.12 34.61 -0.18
CA GLN A 12 -23.97 33.70 0.57
C GLN A 12 -23.45 33.56 2.00
N LEU A 13 -24.05 34.31 2.92
CA LEU A 13 -23.97 34.05 4.35
C LEU A 13 -24.63 32.69 4.64
N ARG A 14 -23.84 31.68 5.00
CA ARG A 14 -24.37 30.49 5.68
C ARG A 14 -24.40 30.73 7.17
N ARG A 15 -25.61 30.94 7.68
CA ARG A 15 -25.96 31.02 9.10
C ARG A 15 -25.52 29.73 9.79
N GLY A 16 -24.59 29.87 10.72
CA GLY A 16 -24.22 28.82 11.67
C GLY A 16 -25.33 28.60 12.69
N ALA A 17 -25.56 27.35 13.02
CA ALA A 17 -26.21 26.90 14.25
C ALA A 17 -25.86 25.42 14.44
N VAL A 18 -24.85 25.12 15.27
CA VAL A 18 -24.74 23.79 15.88
C VAL A 18 -24.54 24.00 17.38
N ALA A 19 -25.48 23.42 18.11
CA ALA A 19 -25.76 23.63 19.51
C ALA A 19 -24.67 23.05 20.41
N PHE A 20 -24.28 23.85 21.40
CA PHE A 20 -23.62 23.38 22.62
C PHE A 20 -24.59 22.51 23.41
N VAL A 21 -24.22 21.26 23.67
CA VAL A 21 -24.79 20.47 24.76
C VAL A 21 -23.64 20.03 25.66
N ALA A 22 -23.56 20.66 26.83
CA ALA A 22 -22.71 20.27 27.94
C ALA A 22 -23.60 19.68 29.04
N VAL A 23 -23.32 18.45 29.46
CA VAL A 23 -23.78 17.82 30.73
C VAL A 23 -22.68 16.80 31.10
N SER A 24 -21.71 17.12 31.96
CA SER A 24 -21.71 17.08 33.44
C SER A 24 -21.59 15.66 34.04
N LEU A 25 -20.35 15.34 34.43
CA LEU A 25 -19.87 14.84 35.74
C LEU A 25 -20.62 13.76 36.56
N LEU A 26 -19.78 12.99 37.27
CA LEU A 26 -19.97 12.07 38.42
C LEU A 26 -19.89 10.57 38.04
N ALA A 27 -19.13 9.69 38.73
CA ALA A 27 -18.47 9.76 40.02
C ALA A 27 -17.26 8.80 40.09
N ALA A 28 -16.33 9.10 40.99
CA ALA A 28 -15.21 8.26 41.37
C ALA A 28 -15.67 7.00 42.14
N ALA A 29 -15.03 5.87 41.88
CA ALA A 29 -14.90 4.76 42.82
C ALA A 29 -13.42 4.34 42.86
N ALA A 30 -12.72 4.83 43.88
CA ALA A 30 -11.46 4.25 44.32
C ALA A 30 -11.79 2.93 45.05
N GLY A 31 -11.30 1.82 44.51
CA GLY A 31 -11.32 0.51 45.16
C GLY A 31 -9.89 0.02 45.31
N CYS A 32 -9.42 -0.07 46.55
CA CYS A 32 -8.17 -0.72 46.92
C CYS A 32 -8.36 -2.24 46.94
N GLY A 33 -7.38 -2.95 46.38
CA GLY A 33 -6.88 -4.25 46.87
C GLY A 33 -7.79 -5.47 46.73
N ASP A 34 -7.42 -6.38 45.83
CA ASP A 34 -7.20 -7.79 46.21
C ASP A 34 -6.32 -8.48 45.16
N SER A 35 -5.33 -9.23 45.64
CA SER A 35 -4.42 -10.03 44.81
C SER A 35 -5.01 -11.44 44.72
N ASP A 36 -5.50 -11.83 43.53
CA ASP A 36 -5.84 -13.23 43.25
C ASP A 36 -5.06 -13.71 42.02
N PRO A 37 -4.17 -14.72 42.16
CA PRO A 37 -3.43 -15.29 41.05
C PRO A 37 -4.23 -16.44 40.43
N GLY A 38 -4.81 -16.21 39.25
CA GLY A 38 -5.30 -17.33 38.45
C GLY A 38 -6.46 -17.00 37.54
N LEU A 39 -6.17 -16.41 36.39
CA LEU A 39 -6.96 -16.65 35.18
C LEU A 39 -5.99 -16.77 34.02
N GLY A 40 -6.01 -17.94 33.38
CA GLY A 40 -5.27 -18.22 32.18
C GLY A 40 -5.53 -17.14 31.15
N ALA A 41 -4.45 -16.59 30.61
CA ALA A 41 -4.53 -15.80 29.40
C ALA A 41 -5.04 -16.73 28.29
N ASP A 42 -6.31 -16.60 27.94
CA ASP A 42 -6.82 -17.05 26.65
C ASP A 42 -6.06 -16.27 25.56
N PRO A 43 -5.28 -16.92 24.68
CA PRO A 43 -4.76 -16.26 23.49
C PRO A 43 -5.88 -16.25 22.43
N GLY A 44 -6.94 -15.48 22.72
CA GLY A 44 -8.12 -15.33 21.88
C GLY A 44 -8.14 -14.00 21.13
N GLY A 45 -7.00 -13.55 20.61
CA GLY A 45 -6.92 -12.40 19.72
C GLY A 45 -7.27 -12.84 18.30
N GLY A 46 -8.56 -12.82 17.95
CA GLY A 46 -9.06 -13.13 16.61
C GLY A 46 -8.58 -12.14 15.57
N GLY A 47 -7.35 -12.29 15.10
CA GLY A 47 -6.96 -11.86 13.77
C GLY A 47 -7.58 -12.86 12.80
N GLY A 48 -8.55 -12.42 11.99
CA GLY A 48 -8.95 -13.21 10.84
C GLY A 48 -7.71 -13.47 9.99
N SER A 49 -7.53 -14.72 9.52
CA SER A 49 -6.37 -15.05 8.67
C SER A 49 -6.37 -14.13 7.44
N ASP A 50 -5.19 -13.85 6.88
CA ASP A 50 -5.10 -12.91 5.76
C ASP A 50 -5.91 -13.41 4.54
N LEU A 51 -6.17 -14.72 4.45
CA LEU A 51 -7.13 -15.29 3.49
C LEU A 51 -8.56 -14.83 3.70
N ALA A 52 -9.05 -14.72 4.94
CA ALA A 52 -10.40 -14.21 5.18
C ALA A 52 -10.52 -12.76 4.68
N LEU A 53 -9.46 -11.97 4.84
CA LEU A 53 -9.39 -10.62 4.26
C LEU A 53 -9.29 -10.64 2.74
N LEU A 54 -8.57 -11.59 2.13
CA LEU A 54 -8.55 -11.79 0.67
C LEU A 54 -9.96 -12.09 0.14
N ASP A 55 -10.72 -12.96 0.80
CA ASP A 55 -12.06 -13.36 0.37
C ASP A 55 -13.06 -12.19 0.45
N GLU A 56 -12.96 -11.37 1.50
CA GLU A 56 -13.83 -10.21 1.70
C GLU A 56 -13.49 -9.02 0.80
N ARG A 57 -12.19 -8.70 0.68
CA ARG A 57 -11.70 -7.46 0.06
C ARG A 57 -11.24 -7.65 -1.38
N GLY A 58 -11.02 -8.89 -1.78
CA GLY A 58 -10.32 -9.26 -3.01
C GLY A 58 -8.81 -9.05 -2.87
N PRO A 59 -8.02 -9.65 -3.78
CA PRO A 59 -6.57 -9.79 -3.61
C PRO A 59 -5.79 -8.48 -3.63
N CYS A 60 -6.28 -7.48 -4.37
CA CYS A 60 -5.61 -6.19 -4.47
C CYS A 60 -6.48 -5.11 -3.84
N PRO A 61 -5.91 -4.12 -3.13
CA PRO A 61 -6.66 -2.96 -2.70
C PRO A 61 -7.18 -2.16 -3.92
N ARG A 62 -8.10 -1.22 -3.68
CA ARG A 62 -8.53 -0.28 -4.73
C ARG A 62 -7.50 0.83 -4.99
N GLN A 63 -6.75 1.17 -3.95
CA GLN A 63 -5.70 2.19 -3.93
C GLN A 63 -4.52 1.57 -3.18
N LEU A 64 -3.28 1.78 -3.65
CA LEU A 64 -2.11 1.34 -2.86
C LEU A 64 -1.99 2.17 -1.58
N PRO A 65 -1.62 1.54 -0.44
CA PRO A 65 -1.35 2.28 0.78
C PRO A 65 -0.29 3.35 0.55
N GLU A 66 -0.52 4.52 1.13
CA GLU A 66 0.38 5.66 1.00
C GLU A 66 1.54 5.53 2.00
N PRO A 67 2.74 5.98 1.62
CA PRO A 67 3.89 6.01 2.52
C PRO A 67 3.62 6.88 3.75
N ALA A 68 4.22 6.51 4.88
CA ALA A 68 4.08 7.28 6.13
C ALA A 68 4.69 8.68 6.02
N GLU A 69 5.78 8.80 5.24
CA GLU A 69 6.42 10.07 4.92
C GLU A 69 6.12 10.49 3.47
N ASP A 70 5.86 11.77 3.26
CA ASP A 70 5.44 12.34 1.97
C ASP A 70 6.60 12.77 1.05
N ARG A 71 7.84 12.41 1.40
CA ARG A 71 9.06 12.82 0.66
C ARG A 71 9.17 12.19 -0.73
N GLY A 72 8.55 11.03 -0.93
CA GLY A 72 8.57 10.30 -2.19
C GLY A 72 7.51 10.73 -3.21
N TYR A 73 6.78 11.83 -3.01
CA TYR A 73 5.72 12.31 -3.92
C TYR A 73 4.65 11.27 -4.28
N GLY A 74 4.44 10.27 -3.41
CA GLY A 74 3.52 9.15 -3.63
C GLY A 74 4.11 7.93 -4.34
N PHE A 75 5.41 7.94 -4.66
CA PHE A 75 6.12 6.78 -5.19
C PHE A 75 6.51 5.75 -4.12
N GLY A 76 6.51 6.16 -2.85
CA GLY A 76 6.98 5.37 -1.71
C GLY A 76 8.42 5.74 -1.34
N THR A 77 9.07 4.87 -0.57
CA THR A 77 10.50 5.00 -0.25
C THR A 77 11.39 4.91 -1.49
N ASP A 78 12.48 5.69 -1.50
CA ASP A 78 13.58 5.64 -2.47
C ASP A 78 14.85 5.02 -1.85
N ALA A 79 14.83 4.69 -0.56
CA ALA A 79 15.96 4.08 0.11
C ALA A 79 16.19 2.66 -0.43
N PRO A 80 17.44 2.29 -0.73
CA PRO A 80 17.76 0.94 -1.20
C PRO A 80 17.49 -0.08 -0.10
N ALA A 81 16.99 -1.26 -0.49
CA ALA A 81 16.89 -2.38 0.43
C ALA A 81 18.26 -2.83 0.93
N SER A 82 18.33 -3.35 2.15
CA SER A 82 19.59 -3.89 2.71
C SER A 82 19.89 -5.32 2.24
N ASP A 83 18.84 -6.07 1.87
CA ASP A 83 18.90 -7.51 1.62
C ASP A 83 18.01 -7.90 0.44
N SER A 84 18.26 -9.08 -0.12
CA SER A 84 17.38 -9.70 -1.10
C SER A 84 16.15 -10.35 -0.42
N PRO A 85 15.02 -10.46 -1.11
CA PRO A 85 13.86 -11.20 -0.61
C PRO A 85 14.13 -12.69 -0.44
N GLU A 86 13.48 -13.30 0.55
CA GLU A 86 13.41 -14.75 0.73
C GLU A 86 11.95 -15.12 0.93
N LEU A 87 11.33 -15.77 -0.06
CA LEU A 87 9.91 -16.01 0.02
C LEU A 87 9.60 -17.40 0.57
N PRO A 88 8.55 -17.54 1.39
CA PRO A 88 7.97 -18.85 1.65
C PRO A 88 7.34 -19.43 0.37
N GLU A 89 6.94 -20.70 0.43
CA GLU A 89 6.17 -21.32 -0.66
C GLU A 89 4.89 -20.53 -0.95
N VAL A 90 4.59 -20.35 -2.23
CA VAL A 90 3.41 -19.62 -2.73
C VAL A 90 2.47 -20.59 -3.42
N ASP A 91 1.22 -20.66 -2.98
CA ASP A 91 0.20 -21.56 -3.56
C ASP A 91 -0.75 -20.83 -4.52
N ARG A 92 -0.86 -19.51 -4.38
CA ARG A 92 -1.74 -18.63 -5.16
C ARG A 92 -1.09 -17.28 -5.36
N ALA A 93 -1.32 -16.67 -6.51
CA ALA A 93 -0.93 -15.30 -6.76
C ALA A 93 -1.92 -14.58 -7.68
N TRP A 94 -1.95 -13.25 -7.54
CA TRP A 94 -2.75 -12.36 -8.38
C TRP A 94 -1.93 -11.15 -8.81
N VAL A 95 -2.32 -10.56 -9.93
CA VAL A 95 -1.74 -9.31 -10.43
C VAL A 95 -2.81 -8.25 -10.69
N CYS A 96 -2.48 -7.02 -10.33
CA CYS A 96 -3.27 -5.83 -10.61
C CYS A 96 -2.41 -4.71 -11.17
N ARG A 97 -2.89 -4.03 -12.21
CA ARG A 97 -2.31 -2.79 -12.72
C ARG A 97 -2.92 -1.59 -11.99
N TYR A 98 -2.06 -0.63 -11.68
CA TYR A 98 -2.39 0.66 -11.08
C TYR A 98 -1.89 1.78 -11.99
N ASP A 99 -2.67 2.85 -12.06
CA ASP A 99 -2.31 4.08 -12.73
C ASP A 99 -2.05 5.19 -11.70
N ALA A 100 -1.09 6.06 -12.00
CA ALA A 100 -0.82 7.24 -11.22
C ALA A 100 -1.91 8.30 -11.47
N VAL A 101 -2.45 8.84 -10.38
CA VAL A 101 -3.47 9.90 -10.36
C VAL A 101 -2.90 11.09 -9.60
N ASP A 102 -2.79 12.24 -10.25
CA ASP A 102 -2.31 13.48 -9.64
C ASP A 102 -3.30 13.97 -8.56
N GLN A 103 -2.76 14.34 -7.41
CA GLN A 103 -3.46 14.84 -6.22
C GLN A 103 -3.00 16.27 -5.90
N ALA A 104 -3.08 17.16 -6.89
CA ALA A 104 -2.66 18.57 -6.82
C ALA A 104 -3.13 19.36 -5.58
N GLU A 105 -4.14 18.89 -4.84
CA GLU A 105 -4.67 19.54 -3.64
C GLU A 105 -3.91 19.20 -2.35
N ARG A 106 -2.99 18.22 -2.35
CA ARG A 106 -2.34 17.75 -1.11
C ARG A 106 -1.04 18.47 -0.76
N ASN A 107 -0.36 19.07 -1.73
CA ASN A 107 0.94 19.71 -1.50
C ASN A 107 1.01 21.10 -2.13
N GLU A 108 1.46 22.08 -1.35
CA GLU A 108 1.67 23.46 -1.81
C GLU A 108 2.85 23.59 -2.82
N ASN A 109 3.61 22.50 -3.04
CA ASN A 109 4.97 22.55 -3.60
C ASN A 109 5.24 21.61 -4.80
N GLY A 110 4.25 20.94 -5.40
CA GLY A 110 4.51 20.09 -6.58
C GLY A 110 3.40 19.12 -6.94
N ALA A 111 3.69 18.14 -7.80
CA ALA A 111 2.78 17.03 -8.08
C ALA A 111 2.92 15.95 -6.99
N TYR A 112 1.80 15.37 -6.56
CA TYR A 112 1.77 14.19 -5.68
C TYR A 112 0.91 13.14 -6.36
N PHE A 113 1.37 11.90 -6.43
CA PHE A 113 0.65 10.84 -7.12
C PHE A 113 0.04 9.82 -6.15
N ARG A 114 -1.21 9.48 -6.40
CA ARG A 114 -1.85 8.31 -5.81
C ARG A 114 -1.89 7.20 -6.85
N TRP A 115 -1.69 5.95 -6.42
CA TRP A 115 -1.86 4.77 -7.27
C TRP A 115 -3.25 4.17 -7.14
N GLU A 116 -4.03 4.22 -8.21
CA GLU A 116 -5.40 3.67 -8.26
C GLU A 116 -5.47 2.44 -9.14
N ARG A 117 -6.17 1.40 -8.67
CA ARG A 117 -6.28 0.13 -9.39
C ARG A 117 -7.04 0.31 -10.70
N ALA A 118 -6.32 0.22 -11.81
CA ALA A 118 -6.86 0.37 -13.16
C ALA A 118 -7.54 -0.89 -13.69
N THR A 119 -7.22 -2.06 -13.14
CA THR A 119 -7.68 -3.34 -13.66
C THR A 119 -8.24 -4.25 -12.59
N ARG A 120 -9.16 -5.14 -12.95
CA ARG A 120 -9.55 -6.24 -12.05
C ARG A 120 -8.33 -7.15 -11.77
N PRO A 121 -8.26 -7.74 -10.57
CA PRO A 121 -7.26 -8.77 -10.28
C PRO A 121 -7.34 -9.93 -11.26
N ALA A 122 -6.18 -10.33 -11.77
CA ALA A 122 -6.04 -11.51 -12.61
C ALA A 122 -5.23 -12.57 -11.84
N PRO A 123 -5.73 -13.80 -11.70
CA PRO A 123 -4.95 -14.87 -11.08
C PRO A 123 -3.75 -15.23 -11.97
N ILE A 124 -2.61 -15.52 -11.33
CA ILE A 124 -1.45 -16.12 -11.97
C ILE A 124 -1.66 -17.64 -12.03
N ALA A 125 -1.37 -18.24 -13.18
CA ALA A 125 -1.53 -19.68 -13.34
C ALA A 125 -0.57 -20.44 -12.44
N THR A 126 -1.02 -21.53 -11.82
CA THR A 126 -0.22 -22.36 -10.89
C THR A 126 1.14 -22.76 -11.46
N ARG A 127 1.20 -23.06 -12.77
CA ARG A 127 2.45 -23.44 -13.45
C ARG A 127 3.51 -22.33 -13.54
N GLU A 128 3.12 -21.07 -13.36
CA GLU A 128 4.03 -19.92 -13.38
C GLU A 128 4.46 -19.51 -11.97
N LEU A 129 3.88 -20.07 -10.90
CA LEU A 129 4.16 -19.65 -9.53
C LEU A 129 5.62 -19.88 -9.15
N SER A 130 6.22 -21.01 -9.52
CA SER A 130 7.64 -21.26 -9.23
C SER A 130 8.56 -20.23 -9.89
N ARG A 131 8.30 -19.88 -11.14
CA ARG A 131 9.06 -18.82 -11.84
C ARG A 131 8.84 -17.45 -11.23
N LEU A 132 7.62 -17.17 -10.76
CA LEU A 132 7.29 -15.94 -10.08
C LEU A 132 8.08 -15.80 -8.77
N VAL A 133 8.13 -16.87 -7.97
CA VAL A 133 8.91 -16.92 -6.73
C VAL A 133 10.39 -16.74 -7.02
N GLU A 134 10.94 -17.52 -7.96
CA GLU A 134 12.34 -17.39 -8.41
C GLU A 134 12.67 -15.95 -8.86
N GLY A 135 11.75 -15.31 -9.58
CA GLY A 135 11.93 -13.92 -10.03
C GLY A 135 11.91 -12.90 -8.88
N VAL A 136 11.14 -13.13 -7.83
CA VAL A 136 11.13 -12.25 -6.64
C VAL A 136 12.37 -12.47 -5.79
N GLU A 137 12.82 -13.71 -5.62
CA GLU A 137 14.04 -14.02 -4.86
C GLU A 137 15.32 -13.59 -5.60
N ALA A 138 15.27 -13.47 -6.93
CA ALA A 138 16.36 -12.93 -7.74
C ALA A 138 16.50 -11.40 -7.65
N LEU A 139 15.55 -10.71 -7.02
CA LEU A 139 15.65 -9.26 -6.80
C LEU A 139 16.84 -8.94 -5.89
N THR A 140 17.50 -7.83 -6.18
CA THR A 140 18.69 -7.40 -5.42
C THR A 140 18.60 -5.93 -5.05
N PRO A 141 19.27 -5.51 -3.97
CA PRO A 141 19.52 -4.10 -3.72
C PRO A 141 20.22 -3.42 -4.90
N PRO A 142 19.86 -2.17 -5.23
CA PRO A 142 20.58 -1.42 -6.27
C PRO A 142 22.04 -1.20 -5.85
N ALA A 143 22.97 -1.41 -6.78
CA ALA A 143 24.41 -1.30 -6.52
C ALA A 143 24.92 0.15 -6.36
N GLY A 144 24.05 1.15 -6.51
CA GLY A 144 24.34 2.58 -6.41
C GLY A 144 23.27 3.43 -7.09
N ASP A 145 23.56 4.71 -7.31
CA ASP A 145 22.64 5.64 -7.97
C ASP A 145 22.34 5.19 -9.41
N GLN A 146 21.05 5.11 -9.76
CA GLN A 146 20.60 4.73 -11.08
C GLN A 146 20.03 5.94 -11.83
N ALA A 147 20.47 6.14 -13.07
CA ALA A 147 19.95 7.18 -13.95
C ALA A 147 18.84 6.60 -14.83
N CYS A 148 17.58 6.75 -14.40
CA CYS A 148 16.42 6.22 -15.12
C CYS A 148 15.51 7.33 -15.64
N THR A 149 14.77 7.03 -16.71
CA THR A 149 13.83 7.98 -17.30
C THR A 149 12.65 8.23 -16.37
N ALA A 150 12.23 9.49 -16.26
CA ALA A 150 11.17 9.93 -15.35
C ALA A 150 9.75 9.78 -15.91
N ASP A 151 9.60 9.11 -17.07
CA ASP A 151 8.30 8.96 -17.72
C ASP A 151 7.43 8.00 -16.90
N LEU A 152 6.45 8.55 -16.18
CA LEU A 152 5.56 7.77 -15.33
C LEU A 152 4.75 6.78 -16.17
N GLY A 153 4.83 5.52 -15.75
CA GLY A 153 4.08 4.42 -16.32
C GLY A 153 3.16 3.80 -15.27
N PRO A 154 2.54 2.65 -15.60
CA PRO A 154 1.75 1.92 -14.62
C PRO A 154 2.65 1.29 -13.56
N ARG A 155 2.03 0.98 -12.42
CA ARG A 155 2.61 0.13 -11.37
C ARG A 155 1.82 -1.16 -11.29
N TYR A 156 2.48 -2.29 -11.18
CA TYR A 156 1.84 -3.60 -10.98
C TYR A 156 1.98 -4.02 -9.53
N LEU A 157 0.90 -4.51 -8.93
CA LEU A 157 0.95 -5.18 -7.63
C LEU A 157 0.79 -6.68 -7.87
N LEU A 158 1.81 -7.44 -7.49
CA LEU A 158 1.76 -8.89 -7.34
C LEU A 158 1.39 -9.19 -5.90
N VAL A 159 0.36 -9.99 -5.68
CA VAL A 159 -0.06 -10.44 -4.35
C VAL A 159 0.12 -11.94 -4.31
N LEU A 160 0.96 -12.41 -3.39
CA LEU A 160 1.40 -13.78 -3.20
C LEU A 160 0.79 -14.30 -1.89
N ALA A 161 0.12 -15.44 -1.94
CA ALA A 161 -0.42 -16.11 -0.75
C ALA A 161 0.31 -17.43 -0.50
N THR A 162 0.64 -17.68 0.76
CA THR A 162 1.26 -18.93 1.21
C THR A 162 0.19 -19.96 1.62
N PRO A 163 0.56 -21.25 1.71
CA PRO A 163 -0.33 -22.29 2.25
C PRO A 163 -0.79 -22.02 3.70
N GLU A 164 -0.04 -21.22 4.47
CA GLU A 164 -0.38 -20.82 5.85
C GLU A 164 -1.12 -19.49 5.93
N ASP A 165 -1.79 -19.08 4.85
CA ASP A 165 -2.62 -17.88 4.79
C ASP A 165 -1.86 -16.57 5.05
N ARG A 166 -0.55 -16.53 4.80
CA ARG A 166 0.24 -15.30 4.87
C ARG A 166 0.29 -14.62 3.50
N LEU A 167 0.40 -13.29 3.51
CA LEU A 167 0.56 -12.51 2.29
C LEU A 167 1.91 -11.83 2.20
N VAL A 168 2.37 -11.74 0.95
CA VAL A 168 3.45 -10.85 0.54
C VAL A 168 2.99 -10.18 -0.74
N ALA A 169 3.27 -8.90 -0.89
CA ALA A 169 3.02 -8.21 -2.15
C ALA A 169 4.26 -7.51 -2.66
N ALA A 170 4.46 -7.55 -3.98
CA ALA A 170 5.52 -6.86 -4.68
C ALA A 170 4.90 -5.80 -5.60
N SER A 171 5.19 -4.53 -5.34
CA SER A 171 4.88 -3.42 -6.25
C SER A 171 6.02 -3.26 -7.23
N VAL A 172 5.74 -3.41 -8.52
CA VAL A 172 6.71 -3.35 -9.62
C VAL A 172 6.39 -2.16 -10.51
N ASP A 173 7.34 -1.26 -10.68
CA ASP A 173 7.21 -0.12 -11.57
C ASP A 173 7.42 -0.58 -13.02
N ASP A 174 6.50 -0.24 -13.92
CA ASP A 174 6.68 -0.43 -15.38
C ASP A 174 7.09 0.90 -16.02
N TYR A 175 8.07 1.53 -15.40
CA TYR A 175 8.71 2.77 -15.78
C TYR A 175 10.04 2.92 -15.04
N GLY A 176 10.84 3.91 -15.42
CA GLY A 176 12.14 4.17 -14.80
C GLY A 176 13.04 2.93 -14.79
N CYS A 177 13.62 2.61 -13.63
CA CYS A 177 14.50 1.45 -13.46
C CYS A 177 13.75 0.13 -13.26
N ARG A 178 12.42 0.13 -13.36
CA ARG A 178 11.56 -1.00 -13.02
C ARG A 178 11.82 -1.50 -11.61
N GLU A 179 11.78 -0.55 -10.68
CA GLU A 179 12.01 -0.80 -9.27
C GLU A 179 10.91 -1.67 -8.66
N VAL A 180 11.30 -2.42 -7.64
CA VAL A 180 10.40 -3.29 -6.90
C VAL A 180 10.43 -2.92 -5.42
N ARG A 181 9.26 -2.87 -4.79
CA ARG A 181 9.09 -2.61 -3.36
C ARG A 181 8.15 -3.66 -2.79
N LEU A 182 8.58 -4.39 -1.76
CA LEU A 182 7.76 -5.43 -1.14
C LEU A 182 7.03 -4.92 0.10
N THR A 183 5.94 -5.59 0.47
CA THR A 183 5.21 -5.38 1.72
C THR A 183 4.61 -6.71 2.20
N ALA A 184 4.51 -6.89 3.50
CA ALA A 184 3.81 -8.02 4.11
C ALA A 184 2.27 -7.85 4.13
N ASP A 185 1.73 -6.64 3.90
CA ASP A 185 0.28 -6.39 3.89
C ASP A 185 -0.11 -5.49 2.71
N PRO A 186 -0.73 -6.03 1.65
CA PRO A 186 -1.07 -5.24 0.46
C PRO A 186 -2.13 -4.16 0.71
N TRP A 187 -2.91 -4.22 1.80
CA TRP A 187 -3.99 -3.25 2.07
C TRP A 187 -3.62 -2.19 3.09
N ARG A 188 -2.59 -2.42 3.91
CA ARG A 188 -2.18 -1.49 4.97
C ARG A 188 -0.74 -1.02 4.83
N GLY A 189 0.14 -1.86 4.31
CA GLY A 189 1.55 -1.58 4.18
C GLY A 189 1.86 -0.77 2.93
N ALA A 190 2.49 0.39 3.11
CA ALA A 190 3.06 1.10 1.98
C ALA A 190 4.17 0.24 1.36
N PRO A 191 4.25 0.16 0.01
CA PRO A 191 5.29 -0.61 -0.65
C PRO A 191 6.69 -0.19 -0.19
N GLY A 192 7.45 -1.14 0.34
CA GLY A 192 8.82 -0.94 0.79
C GLY A 192 8.96 -0.39 2.21
N GLU A 193 7.88 -0.23 2.99
CA GLU A 193 7.93 0.36 4.35
C GLU A 193 7.44 -0.59 5.46
N THR A 194 7.03 -1.80 5.10
CA THR A 194 6.45 -2.78 6.05
C THR A 194 7.21 -4.10 5.97
N PRO A 195 8.42 -4.14 6.56
CA PRO A 195 9.27 -5.32 6.51
C PRO A 195 8.68 -6.47 7.32
N ALA A 196 9.02 -7.68 6.91
CA ALA A 196 8.77 -8.92 7.62
C ALA A 196 9.92 -9.91 7.34
N ALA A 197 9.89 -11.08 7.98
CA ALA A 197 10.87 -12.12 7.67
C ALA A 197 10.81 -12.46 6.16
N GLY A 198 11.95 -12.29 5.46
CA GLY A 198 12.05 -12.52 4.01
C GLY A 198 11.49 -11.40 3.13
N VAL A 199 10.96 -10.32 3.72
CA VAL A 199 10.40 -9.16 3.03
C VAL A 199 11.19 -7.92 3.45
N PRO A 200 12.23 -7.53 2.67
CA PRO A 200 13.08 -6.39 3.03
C PRO A 200 12.33 -5.06 2.87
N GLU A 201 12.68 -4.10 3.72
CA GLU A 201 12.32 -2.69 3.55
C GLU A 201 13.13 -2.10 2.38
N GLY A 202 12.58 -1.11 1.67
CA GLY A 202 13.28 -0.36 0.64
C GLY A 202 13.02 -0.81 -0.80
N VAL A 203 13.89 -0.31 -1.68
CA VAL A 203 13.85 -0.50 -3.13
C VAL A 203 14.79 -1.61 -3.58
N LEU A 204 14.29 -2.46 -4.46
CA LEU A 204 15.04 -3.50 -5.15
C LEU A 204 15.01 -3.28 -6.67
N VAL A 205 15.94 -3.91 -7.37
CA VAL A 205 16.03 -3.95 -8.83
C VAL A 205 15.85 -5.36 -9.38
N GLY A 206 15.57 -5.46 -10.68
CA GLY A 206 15.26 -6.72 -11.37
C GLY A 206 13.78 -6.86 -11.77
N GLY A 207 12.98 -5.79 -11.65
CA GLY A 207 11.56 -5.83 -11.98
C GLY A 207 11.24 -6.14 -13.45
N GLU A 208 12.20 -6.02 -14.37
CA GLU A 208 11.99 -6.40 -15.77
C GLU A 208 11.67 -7.89 -15.95
N ASP A 209 12.34 -8.75 -15.20
CA ASP A 209 12.11 -10.18 -15.26
C ASP A 209 10.72 -10.51 -14.71
N LEU A 210 10.31 -9.85 -13.61
CA LEU A 210 8.96 -9.98 -13.07
C LEU A 210 7.88 -9.51 -14.03
N LEU A 211 8.07 -8.34 -14.67
CA LEU A 211 7.14 -7.81 -15.67
C LEU A 211 6.98 -8.77 -16.87
N SER A 212 8.05 -9.47 -17.25
CA SER A 212 8.02 -10.43 -18.36
C SER A 212 7.15 -11.66 -18.08
N LEU A 213 6.95 -11.99 -16.80
CA LEU A 213 6.13 -13.12 -16.34
C LEU A 213 4.64 -12.75 -16.24
N LEU A 214 4.30 -11.46 -16.32
CA LEU A 214 2.92 -11.03 -16.18
C LEU A 214 2.10 -11.36 -17.45
N PRO A 215 0.81 -11.71 -17.30
CA PRO A 215 -0.07 -11.91 -18.44
C PRO A 215 -0.10 -10.66 -19.31
N ARG A 216 0.30 -10.79 -20.59
CA ARG A 216 0.14 -9.71 -21.56
C ARG A 216 -1.35 -9.45 -21.76
N ARG A 217 -1.77 -8.20 -21.57
CA ARG A 217 -3.15 -7.75 -21.76
C ARG A 217 -3.41 -7.35 -23.20
#